data_AF-A0A6M1E490-F1
#
_entry.id   AF-A0A6M1E490-F1
#
_cell.length_a   1.000
_cell.length_b   1.000
_cell.length_c   1.000
_cell.angle_alpha   90.00
_cell.angle_beta   90.00
_cell.angle_gamma   90.00
#
_symmetry.space_group_name_H-M   'P 1'
#
loop_
_entity.id
_entity.type
_entity.pdbx_description
1 polymer ?
#
loop_
_entity_poly.entity_id
_entity_poly.type
_entity_poly.pdbx_seq_one_letter_code
_entity_poly.pdbx_strand_id
1 'polypeptide(L)'
;MKRRKFIQNASLASVGTLLFPFCKPYSLGDLLANGQPGGQGEELLYNGIKLPWVWPPRNFSPDNFDPMPVPYLEAPPATIPIDVGRQLFVDDFLVKEMTLSREFHLAKKYEGNPVLTAEKEWESWLNVTGAAPISGGVYWDPADSLYKMWYEAGWNGSLAYATSTDGINWQRPNVGVEAGTNIVVKNISAASTFVILDHAADHPRQRFKLFSRSSGGGIVSGELRISPDGIHWSSPVKTGEMGDRSTLMRNPFRNKWVYGIRSSGRAELRSGIGRARYYIERDRFLEEANWRADEPVFWTGADRLDPPDPVIGDRPQLYNLDAVAYESLMLGVFQIHRGPHNDVGNETGIPKITELSLAYSRDGFHWHRPDRRSFIEATRKKDWERGYLQSAGGVCLVVNDELWFYYGGFEGDEGGTKPRGQYQGSGTGLAKLRRDGFASLNATETGGTITTRLVTFKGHHLFVNVDCPAGELRAEILDEGGQVITPFSLANSVPLVVDKTCAAMTWDGGGDLAAIAGRKVSFRFHLKNGKFYAFWVSPDTSGASYGYVAAGGPGFTGAIDDKGTSV
;
A
#
# COMPACT_ATOMS: atom_id res chain seq x y z
N MET A 1 -13.68 -58.96 -24.16
CA MET A 1 -13.11 -60.30 -24.48
C MET A 1 -13.32 -60.56 -25.98
N LYS A 2 -12.29 -61.00 -26.72
CA LYS A 2 -12.23 -61.08 -28.22
C LYS A 2 -12.30 -59.70 -28.95
N ARG A 3 -11.95 -59.56 -30.25
CA ARG A 3 -10.65 -59.80 -30.96
C ARG A 3 -10.70 -59.24 -32.42
N ARG A 4 -9.56 -58.89 -33.03
CA ARG A 4 -9.32 -58.56 -34.49
C ARG A 4 -9.85 -57.16 -34.94
N LYS A 5 -9.38 -56.45 -35.98
CA LYS A 5 -8.23 -56.50 -36.96
C LYS A 5 -8.10 -55.06 -37.59
N PHE A 6 -7.13 -54.57 -38.38
CA PHE A 6 -5.77 -54.95 -38.88
C PHE A 6 -5.08 -53.62 -39.33
N ILE A 7 -3.82 -53.31 -38.99
CA ILE A 7 -2.61 -53.39 -39.86
C ILE A 7 -2.76 -52.91 -41.31
N GLN A 8 -2.06 -51.81 -41.69
CA GLN A 8 -1.06 -51.81 -42.79
C GLN A 8 -0.13 -50.56 -42.85
N ASN A 9 1.17 -50.82 -43.03
CA ASN A 9 2.21 -50.12 -43.81
C ASN A 9 2.48 -48.59 -43.68
N ALA A 10 3.37 -48.26 -42.74
CA ALA A 10 4.71 -47.68 -42.95
C ALA A 10 5.05 -46.74 -44.15
N SER A 11 5.75 -45.65 -43.77
CA SER A 11 7.05 -45.16 -44.32
C SER A 11 7.11 -43.81 -45.07
N LEU A 12 8.33 -43.26 -45.03
CA LEU A 12 8.88 -42.05 -45.68
C LEU A 12 8.47 -40.68 -45.12
N ALA A 13 9.48 -39.81 -45.06
CA ALA A 13 9.43 -38.50 -44.41
C ALA A 13 9.59 -37.36 -45.42
N SER A 14 9.08 -36.19 -45.09
CA SER A 14 9.47 -34.92 -45.71
C SER A 14 9.38 -33.80 -44.67
N VAL A 15 10.25 -32.79 -44.81
CA VAL A 15 10.30 -31.63 -43.90
C VAL A 15 9.25 -30.62 -44.35
N GLY A 16 8.35 -30.22 -43.45
CA GLY A 16 7.30 -29.24 -43.72
C GLY A 16 7.23 -28.17 -42.64
N THR A 17 7.49 -26.92 -43.02
CA THR A 17 7.48 -25.75 -42.11
C THR A 17 6.07 -25.48 -41.58
N LEU A 18 5.87 -25.54 -40.27
CA LEU A 18 4.62 -25.13 -39.62
C LEU A 18 4.54 -23.59 -39.56
N LEU A 19 3.76 -23.02 -40.47
CA LEU A 19 3.34 -21.63 -40.43
C LEU A 19 2.28 -21.44 -39.33
N PHE A 20 2.55 -20.57 -38.36
CA PHE A 20 1.53 -20.09 -37.43
C PHE A 20 0.57 -19.13 -38.17
N PRO A 21 -0.75 -19.15 -37.87
CA PRO A 21 -1.69 -18.21 -38.46
C PRO A 21 -1.44 -16.80 -37.92
N PHE A 22 -1.29 -15.82 -38.81
CA PHE A 22 -1.10 -14.42 -38.45
C PHE A 22 -2.35 -13.84 -37.76
N CYS A 23 -2.18 -13.31 -36.55
CA CYS A 23 -3.10 -12.30 -36.02
C CYS A 23 -2.95 -11.00 -36.83
N LYS A 24 -4.07 -10.32 -37.12
CA LYS A 24 -4.05 -9.02 -37.79
C LYS A 24 -3.51 -7.94 -36.85
N PRO A 25 -2.71 -6.97 -37.33
CA PRO A 25 -2.48 -5.74 -36.59
C PRO A 25 -3.76 -4.90 -36.58
N TYR A 26 -4.11 -4.34 -35.42
CA TYR A 26 -5.13 -3.29 -35.34
C TYR A 26 -4.52 -1.96 -35.84
N SER A 27 -5.31 -1.19 -36.58
CA SER A 27 -4.86 0.09 -37.14
C SER A 27 -5.08 1.23 -36.13
N LEU A 28 -4.29 2.29 -36.22
CA LEU A 28 -4.30 3.44 -35.30
C LEU A 28 -5.53 4.37 -35.45
N GLY A 29 -6.56 3.97 -36.21
CA GLY A 29 -7.66 4.84 -36.65
C GLY A 29 -8.89 4.89 -35.73
N ASP A 30 -9.21 3.82 -35.02
CA ASP A 30 -10.52 3.66 -34.34
C ASP A 30 -10.63 4.37 -32.97
N LEU A 31 -9.67 5.22 -32.63
CA LEU A 31 -9.52 5.85 -31.31
C LEU A 31 -10.14 7.27 -31.18
N LEU A 32 -10.86 7.75 -32.22
CA LEU A 32 -11.31 9.15 -32.34
C LEU A 32 -12.81 9.30 -32.71
N ALA A 33 -13.72 8.79 -31.85
CA ALA A 33 -15.15 9.05 -32.00
C ALA A 33 -15.94 9.03 -30.67
N ASN A 34 -15.92 10.15 -29.94
CA ASN A 34 -17.03 10.78 -29.18
C ASN A 34 -16.46 11.66 -28.04
N GLY A 35 -16.97 12.89 -27.91
CA GLY A 35 -16.34 13.91 -27.07
C GLY A 35 -17.06 14.24 -25.77
N GLN A 36 -16.25 14.46 -24.72
CA GLN A 36 -16.35 15.52 -23.68
C GLN A 36 -17.68 15.67 -22.89
N PRO A 37 -17.61 15.84 -21.55
CA PRO A 37 -16.85 16.96 -20.96
C PRO A 37 -15.83 16.56 -19.87
N GLY A 38 -14.78 17.37 -19.73
CA GLY A 38 -13.85 17.33 -18.59
C GLY A 38 -12.35 17.22 -18.92
N GLY A 39 -11.91 17.59 -20.12
CA GLY A 39 -10.49 17.49 -20.49
C GLY A 39 -9.58 18.46 -19.73
N GLN A 40 -8.86 17.97 -18.72
CA GLN A 40 -7.56 18.52 -18.32
C GLN A 40 -6.47 18.04 -19.29
N GLY A 41 -5.32 18.71 -19.30
CA GLY A 41 -4.17 18.31 -20.13
C GLY A 41 -3.51 17.02 -19.62
N GLU A 42 -2.55 16.50 -20.38
CA GLU A 42 -1.72 15.36 -19.95
C GLU A 42 -0.96 15.70 -18.65
N GLU A 43 -1.40 15.11 -17.54
CA GLU A 43 -0.84 15.34 -16.22
C GLU A 43 0.59 14.77 -16.15
N LEU A 44 1.58 15.61 -15.85
CA LEU A 44 2.97 15.20 -15.63
C LEU A 44 3.23 15.06 -14.14
N LEU A 45 3.52 13.84 -13.69
CA LEU A 45 3.74 13.53 -12.28
C LEU A 45 5.16 13.90 -11.82
N TYR A 46 5.31 14.03 -10.50
CA TYR A 46 6.56 14.30 -9.78
C TYR A 46 7.76 13.43 -10.19
N ASN A 47 7.52 12.21 -10.66
CA ASN A 47 8.50 11.21 -11.08
C ASN A 47 8.65 11.11 -12.61
N GLY A 48 8.10 12.07 -13.37
CA GLY A 48 8.19 12.13 -14.83
C GLY A 48 7.19 11.24 -15.58
N ILE A 49 6.35 10.45 -14.88
CA ILE A 49 5.26 9.70 -15.53
C ILE A 49 4.26 10.70 -16.11
N LYS A 50 3.90 10.51 -17.38
CA LYS A 50 2.92 11.33 -18.10
C LYS A 50 1.62 10.55 -18.23
N LEU A 51 0.53 11.06 -17.64
CA LEU A 51 -0.76 10.37 -17.68
C LEU A 51 -1.46 10.55 -19.05
N PRO A 52 -2.19 9.53 -19.53
CA PRO A 52 -2.96 9.63 -20.77
C PRO A 52 -4.14 10.61 -20.61
N TRP A 53 -4.55 11.23 -21.72
CA TRP A 53 -5.71 12.13 -21.82
C TRP A 53 -7.03 11.58 -21.27
N VAL A 54 -7.19 10.25 -21.20
CA VAL A 54 -8.34 9.59 -20.58
C VAL A 54 -7.89 8.99 -19.26
N TRP A 55 -8.19 9.71 -18.17
CA TRP A 55 -7.90 9.30 -16.81
C TRP A 55 -9.14 9.41 -15.91
N PRO A 56 -9.38 8.47 -14.99
CA PRO A 56 -8.73 7.15 -14.88
C PRO A 56 -9.02 6.26 -16.11
N PRO A 57 -8.18 5.24 -16.38
CA PRO A 57 -8.40 4.30 -17.49
C PRO A 57 -9.76 3.60 -17.42
N ARG A 58 -10.40 3.39 -18.58
CA ARG A 58 -11.76 2.81 -18.70
C ARG A 58 -11.82 1.46 -19.44
N ASN A 59 -10.66 0.91 -19.80
CA ASN A 59 -10.51 -0.29 -20.63
C ASN A 59 -10.29 -1.59 -19.84
N PHE A 60 -10.25 -1.55 -18.51
CA PHE A 60 -10.12 -2.74 -17.67
C PHE A 60 -11.45 -3.48 -17.52
N SER A 61 -11.48 -4.76 -17.90
CA SER A 61 -12.65 -5.63 -17.74
C SER A 61 -12.76 -6.13 -16.30
N PRO A 62 -13.96 -6.06 -15.66
CA PRO A 62 -14.18 -6.58 -14.31
C PRO A 62 -14.22 -8.12 -14.24
N ASP A 63 -14.17 -8.81 -15.38
CA ASP A 63 -14.10 -10.26 -15.48
C ASP A 63 -12.68 -10.78 -15.74
N ASN A 64 -11.70 -9.89 -15.90
CA ASN A 64 -10.30 -10.27 -16.12
C ASN A 64 -9.64 -10.76 -14.82
N PHE A 65 -8.96 -11.90 -14.88
CA PHE A 65 -8.21 -12.50 -13.76
C PHE A 65 -6.70 -12.57 -14.03
N ASP A 66 -6.21 -11.99 -15.14
CA ASP A 66 -4.79 -11.71 -15.32
C ASP A 66 -4.31 -10.59 -14.38
N PRO A 67 -3.01 -10.54 -14.02
CA PRO A 67 -2.43 -9.43 -13.28
C PRO A 67 -2.63 -8.08 -13.98
N MET A 68 -2.79 -7.02 -13.18
CA MET A 68 -2.89 -5.66 -13.70
C MET A 68 -1.59 -5.27 -14.43
N PRO A 69 -1.65 -4.79 -15.70
CA PRO A 69 -0.48 -4.24 -16.37
C PRO A 69 -0.03 -2.94 -15.70
N VAL A 70 1.25 -2.59 -15.86
CA VAL A 70 1.85 -1.44 -15.18
C VAL A 70 2.59 -0.60 -16.23
N PRO A 71 1.89 0.28 -16.97
CA PRO A 71 2.44 0.91 -18.16
C PRO A 71 3.71 1.73 -17.91
N TYR A 72 3.89 2.30 -16.71
CA TYR A 72 5.09 3.06 -16.34
C TYR A 72 6.34 2.19 -16.10
N LEU A 73 6.21 0.85 -16.02
CA LEU A 73 7.34 -0.09 -16.01
C LEU A 73 7.64 -0.61 -17.42
N GLU A 74 6.63 -0.73 -18.28
CA GLU A 74 6.76 -1.11 -19.68
C GLU A 74 7.36 0.02 -20.54
N ALA A 75 6.93 1.26 -20.28
CA ALA A 75 7.40 2.48 -20.94
C ALA A 75 7.74 3.57 -19.90
N PRO A 76 8.84 3.41 -19.13
CA PRO A 76 9.26 4.39 -18.12
C PRO A 76 9.73 5.72 -18.76
N PRO A 77 9.69 6.84 -18.01
CA PRO A 77 10.19 8.13 -18.49
C PRO A 77 11.65 8.08 -18.93
N ALA A 78 11.99 8.80 -20.01
CA ALA A 78 13.36 8.90 -20.50
C ALA A 78 14.33 9.61 -19.54
N THR A 79 13.80 10.34 -18.56
CA THR A 79 14.52 10.89 -17.40
C THR A 79 13.54 10.97 -16.23
N ILE A 80 13.96 10.52 -15.05
CA ILE A 80 13.11 10.38 -13.86
C ILE A 80 13.58 11.39 -12.79
N PRO A 81 12.81 12.44 -12.47
CA PRO A 81 13.08 13.27 -11.30
C PRO A 81 12.95 12.45 -10.01
N ILE A 82 13.93 12.57 -9.11
CA ILE A 82 13.98 11.87 -7.81
C ILE A 82 13.97 12.84 -6.62
N ASP A 83 13.40 14.04 -6.82
CA ASP A 83 13.27 15.11 -5.81
C ASP A 83 12.34 14.77 -4.63
N VAL A 84 11.56 13.68 -4.72
CA VAL A 84 10.55 13.30 -3.72
C VAL A 84 10.87 11.91 -3.17
N GLY A 85 11.39 11.89 -1.95
CA GLY A 85 11.47 10.71 -1.11
C GLY A 85 12.59 9.72 -1.42
N ARG A 86 12.66 8.71 -0.55
CA ARG A 86 13.55 7.56 -0.68
C ARG A 86 13.15 6.72 -1.87
N GLN A 87 14.10 6.45 -2.75
CA GLN A 87 13.90 5.71 -3.99
C GLN A 87 14.05 4.21 -3.72
N LEU A 88 12.89 3.53 -3.68
CA LEU A 88 12.77 2.13 -3.26
C LEU A 88 12.96 1.13 -4.41
N PHE A 89 13.64 0.00 -4.16
CA PHE A 89 13.89 -1.07 -5.13
C PHE A 89 12.76 -2.10 -5.29
N VAL A 90 11.52 -1.72 -4.97
CA VAL A 90 10.30 -2.57 -5.05
C VAL A 90 9.83 -2.88 -6.47
N ASP A 91 10.40 -2.19 -7.46
CA ASP A 91 10.16 -2.40 -8.89
C ASP A 91 11.43 -2.09 -9.71
N ASP A 92 11.34 -2.24 -11.03
CA ASP A 92 12.43 -1.95 -11.96
C ASP A 92 12.38 -0.51 -12.53
N PHE A 93 11.52 0.40 -12.02
CA PHE A 93 11.29 1.74 -12.59
C PHE A 93 12.58 2.55 -12.76
N LEU A 94 13.47 2.47 -11.75
CA LEU A 94 14.77 3.16 -11.74
C LEU A 94 15.91 2.30 -12.29
N VAL A 95 15.72 1.00 -12.48
CA VAL A 95 16.79 0.03 -12.78
C VAL A 95 17.05 -0.01 -14.29
N LYS A 96 18.18 0.53 -14.75
CA LYS A 96 18.64 0.38 -16.15
C LYS A 96 19.23 -1.01 -16.38
N GLU A 97 20.07 -1.44 -15.44
CA GLU A 97 20.84 -2.69 -15.46
C GLU A 97 21.29 -3.00 -14.03
N MET A 98 21.35 -4.28 -13.65
CA MET A 98 21.93 -4.72 -12.38
C MET A 98 22.45 -6.16 -12.46
N THR A 99 23.44 -6.48 -11.62
CA THR A 99 23.89 -7.87 -11.35
C THR A 99 23.53 -8.32 -9.92
N LEU A 100 23.01 -7.43 -9.09
CA LEU A 100 22.49 -7.72 -7.75
C LEU A 100 21.19 -8.52 -7.82
N SER A 101 20.95 -9.38 -6.82
CA SER A 101 19.69 -10.12 -6.70
C SER A 101 18.68 -9.38 -5.83
N ARG A 102 17.41 -9.33 -6.23
CA ARG A 102 16.33 -8.70 -5.47
C ARG A 102 15.70 -9.69 -4.48
N GLU A 103 15.61 -9.30 -3.23
CA GLU A 103 14.90 -10.01 -2.16
C GLU A 103 13.74 -9.14 -1.65
N PHE A 104 12.55 -9.72 -1.47
CA PHE A 104 11.40 -9.06 -0.83
C PHE A 104 11.25 -9.56 0.61
N HIS A 105 10.86 -8.67 1.53
CA HIS A 105 10.80 -8.95 2.96
C HIS A 105 9.38 -8.89 3.50
N LEU A 106 9.10 -9.70 4.53
CA LEU A 106 7.81 -9.75 5.22
C LEU A 106 7.96 -9.08 6.61
N ALA A 107 6.89 -8.49 7.14
CA ALA A 107 6.93 -7.90 8.47
C ALA A 107 7.00 -8.98 9.56
N LYS A 108 7.80 -8.74 10.60
CA LYS A 108 7.87 -9.58 11.79
C LYS A 108 6.80 -9.13 12.78
N LYS A 109 5.91 -10.03 13.20
CA LYS A 109 4.94 -9.74 14.26
C LYS A 109 5.68 -9.40 15.56
N TYR A 110 5.19 -8.41 16.29
CA TYR A 110 5.72 -8.06 17.60
C TYR A 110 5.42 -9.16 18.62
N GLU A 111 6.42 -9.58 19.38
CA GLU A 111 6.31 -10.71 20.33
C GLU A 111 5.35 -10.42 21.49
N GLY A 112 5.13 -9.15 21.82
CA GLY A 112 4.14 -8.70 22.81
C GLY A 112 2.72 -8.50 22.26
N ASN A 113 2.38 -9.05 21.09
CA ASN A 113 1.02 -9.00 20.56
C ASN A 113 0.03 -9.87 21.36
N PRO A 114 -1.25 -9.47 21.47
CA PRO A 114 -1.87 -8.25 20.92
C PRO A 114 -1.60 -7.00 21.78
N VAL A 115 -1.47 -5.84 21.13
CA VAL A 115 -1.27 -4.53 21.79
C VAL A 115 -2.58 -3.84 22.21
N LEU A 116 -3.74 -4.33 21.73
CA LEU A 116 -5.06 -3.92 22.21
C LEU A 116 -6.04 -5.11 22.13
N THR A 117 -6.80 -5.36 23.19
CA THR A 117 -7.89 -6.34 23.27
C THR A 117 -9.10 -5.72 23.94
N ALA A 118 -10.28 -6.32 23.80
CA ALA A 118 -11.49 -5.82 24.45
C ALA A 118 -11.42 -5.99 25.99
N GLU A 119 -11.60 -4.88 26.71
CA GLU A 119 -11.56 -4.78 28.18
C GLU A 119 -12.81 -4.13 28.79
N LYS A 120 -13.59 -3.39 27.99
CA LYS A 120 -14.72 -2.55 28.47
C LYS A 120 -16.05 -3.09 27.96
N GLU A 121 -17.11 -2.82 28.71
CA GLU A 121 -18.47 -3.33 28.42
C GLU A 121 -18.99 -2.89 27.04
N TRP A 122 -18.62 -1.68 26.60
CA TRP A 122 -18.96 -1.12 25.29
C TRP A 122 -18.09 -1.65 24.13
N GLU A 123 -17.08 -2.49 24.40
CA GLU A 123 -16.30 -3.23 23.39
C GLU A 123 -16.94 -4.60 23.08
N SER A 124 -18.25 -4.72 23.34
CA SER A 124 -19.11 -5.88 23.11
C SER A 124 -20.38 -5.46 22.37
N TRP A 125 -20.70 -6.11 21.25
CA TRP A 125 -21.96 -5.90 20.54
C TRP A 125 -22.61 -7.23 20.20
N LEU A 126 -23.89 -7.41 20.59
CA LEU A 126 -24.60 -8.70 20.55
C LEU A 126 -23.79 -9.87 21.17
N ASN A 127 -23.08 -9.60 22.27
CA ASN A 127 -22.16 -10.51 22.98
C ASN A 127 -20.89 -10.91 22.19
N VAL A 128 -20.60 -10.26 21.06
CA VAL A 128 -19.37 -10.42 20.28
C VAL A 128 -18.38 -9.32 20.68
N THR A 129 -17.29 -9.69 21.33
CA THR A 129 -16.30 -8.74 21.86
C THR A 129 -15.17 -8.46 20.87
N GLY A 130 -14.69 -7.20 20.82
CA GLY A 130 -13.61 -6.82 19.91
C GLY A 130 -13.05 -5.42 20.12
N ALA A 131 -11.76 -5.25 19.84
CA ALA A 131 -11.06 -3.95 19.81
C ALA A 131 -9.99 -3.94 18.71
N ALA A 132 -10.37 -3.53 17.49
CA ALA A 132 -9.49 -3.60 16.31
C ALA A 132 -9.65 -2.40 15.34
N PRO A 133 -8.55 -1.83 14.79
CA PRO A 133 -8.59 -0.72 13.83
C PRO A 133 -8.93 -1.26 12.42
N ILE A 134 -10.19 -1.64 12.21
CA ILE A 134 -10.71 -2.25 10.97
C ILE A 134 -10.76 -1.21 9.84
N SER A 135 -9.59 -0.92 9.27
CA SER A 135 -9.25 0.28 8.50
C SER A 135 -9.42 1.63 9.25
N GLY A 136 -9.91 1.61 10.50
CA GLY A 136 -10.30 2.79 11.27
C GLY A 136 -9.23 3.88 11.38
N GLY A 137 -7.96 3.49 11.57
CA GLY A 137 -6.79 4.36 11.43
C GLY A 137 -5.87 4.35 12.65
N VAL A 138 -4.55 4.36 12.42
CA VAL A 138 -3.53 4.59 13.45
C VAL A 138 -2.52 5.61 12.94
N TYR A 139 -2.35 6.72 13.66
CA TYR A 139 -1.54 7.88 13.24
C TYR A 139 -0.71 8.43 14.40
N TRP A 140 0.38 9.11 14.09
CA TRP A 140 1.06 10.01 15.03
C TRP A 140 0.54 11.43 14.81
N ASP A 141 0.01 12.06 15.86
CA ASP A 141 -0.35 13.48 15.80
C ASP A 141 0.75 14.34 16.45
N PRO A 142 1.56 15.07 15.65
CA PRO A 142 2.63 15.90 16.19
C PRO A 142 2.15 17.15 16.93
N ALA A 143 0.87 17.54 16.82
CA ALA A 143 0.32 18.63 17.63
C ALA A 143 0.13 18.23 19.09
N ASP A 144 -0.22 16.96 19.32
CA ASP A 144 -0.47 16.39 20.66
C ASP A 144 0.73 15.58 21.17
N SER A 145 1.69 15.23 20.30
CA SER A 145 2.79 14.29 20.56
C SER A 145 2.31 12.91 21.05
N LEU A 146 1.29 12.38 20.39
CA LEU A 146 0.66 11.10 20.73
C LEU A 146 0.42 10.23 19.50
N TYR A 147 0.57 8.92 19.68
CA TYR A 147 -0.05 7.93 18.81
C TYR A 147 -1.57 7.92 19.09
N LYS A 148 -2.37 7.93 18.02
CA LYS A 148 -3.83 7.96 18.04
C LYS A 148 -4.39 6.82 17.21
N MET A 149 -5.35 6.08 17.75
CA MET A 149 -6.02 4.95 17.09
C MET A 149 -7.53 5.15 17.09
N TRP A 150 -8.17 4.90 15.95
CA TRP A 150 -9.61 4.79 15.81
C TRP A 150 -9.98 3.35 15.48
N TYR A 151 -10.83 2.74 16.30
CA TYR A 151 -11.08 1.30 16.28
C TYR A 151 -12.56 0.95 16.43
N GLU A 152 -12.94 -0.22 15.94
CA GLU A 152 -14.27 -0.80 16.16
C GLU A 152 -14.33 -1.41 17.56
N ALA A 153 -15.24 -0.91 18.39
CA ALA A 153 -15.52 -1.41 19.73
C ALA A 153 -16.72 -2.38 19.69
N GLY A 154 -16.44 -3.68 19.81
CA GLY A 154 -17.38 -4.77 19.54
C GLY A 154 -17.64 -4.95 18.03
N TRP A 155 -17.79 -6.18 17.54
CA TRP A 155 -18.00 -6.40 16.11
C TRP A 155 -19.22 -5.64 15.57
N ASN A 156 -19.06 -4.93 14.45
CA ASN A 156 -20.07 -4.02 13.89
C ASN A 156 -20.50 -2.86 14.81
N GLY A 157 -19.82 -2.62 15.93
CA GLY A 157 -20.17 -1.65 16.96
C GLY A 157 -19.78 -0.21 16.64
N SER A 158 -19.62 0.61 17.69
CA SER A 158 -19.32 2.05 17.56
C SER A 158 -17.84 2.30 17.25
N LEU A 159 -17.54 3.49 16.71
CA LEU A 159 -16.16 3.95 16.56
C LEU A 159 -15.65 4.50 17.90
N ALA A 160 -14.60 3.87 18.43
CA ALA A 160 -13.91 4.27 19.65
C ALA A 160 -12.48 4.77 19.36
N TYR A 161 -11.89 5.44 20.34
CA TYR A 161 -10.62 6.16 20.22
C TYR A 161 -9.64 5.79 21.33
N ALA A 162 -8.40 5.49 20.99
CA ALA A 162 -7.34 5.17 21.95
C ALA A 162 -6.09 6.03 21.68
N THR A 163 -5.33 6.29 22.75
CA THR A 163 -4.09 7.07 22.70
C THR A 163 -2.91 6.31 23.31
N SER A 164 -1.71 6.53 22.80
CA SER A 164 -0.48 5.97 23.37
C SER A 164 0.69 6.95 23.25
N THR A 165 1.62 6.88 24.19
CA THR A 165 2.90 7.62 24.18
C THR A 165 4.04 6.81 23.57
N ASP A 166 3.90 5.49 23.44
CA ASP A 166 4.95 4.57 22.95
C ASP A 166 4.48 3.66 21.78
N GLY A 167 3.20 3.72 21.43
CA GLY A 167 2.56 2.90 20.40
C GLY A 167 2.27 1.45 20.81
N ILE A 168 2.69 1.03 22.00
CA ILE A 168 2.53 -0.34 22.52
C ILE A 168 1.47 -0.38 23.62
N ASN A 169 1.51 0.55 24.56
CA ASN A 169 0.61 0.64 25.70
C ASN A 169 -0.51 1.65 25.40
N TRP A 170 -1.72 1.15 25.18
CA TRP A 170 -2.86 1.95 24.72
C TRP A 170 -3.83 2.32 25.85
N GLN A 171 -4.16 3.59 25.94
CA GLN A 171 -5.11 4.16 26.89
C GLN A 171 -6.46 4.44 26.21
N ARG A 172 -7.53 4.32 26.99
CA ARG A 172 -8.92 4.57 26.58
C ARG A 172 -9.42 5.84 27.28
N PRO A 173 -9.10 7.05 26.78
CA PRO A 173 -9.49 8.29 27.45
C PRO A 173 -11.02 8.47 27.43
N ASN A 174 -11.59 9.02 28.50
CA ASN A 174 -12.98 9.48 28.49
C ASN A 174 -13.06 10.76 27.64
N VAL A 175 -13.70 10.68 26.48
CA VAL A 175 -13.73 11.76 25.47
C VAL A 175 -15.01 12.61 25.51
N GLY A 176 -15.91 12.38 26.47
CA GLY A 176 -17.10 13.21 26.70
C GLY A 176 -18.25 13.08 25.70
N VAL A 177 -18.00 12.58 24.47
CA VAL A 177 -19.03 12.28 23.46
C VAL A 177 -20.03 11.22 23.96
N GLU A 178 -19.58 10.28 24.80
CA GLU A 178 -20.42 9.45 25.64
C GLU A 178 -19.88 9.40 27.07
N ALA A 179 -20.77 9.47 28.06
CA ALA A 179 -20.39 9.66 29.45
C ALA A 179 -19.65 8.42 29.99
N GLY A 180 -18.35 8.56 30.24
CA GLY A 180 -17.51 7.51 30.82
C GLY A 180 -16.86 6.56 29.80
N THR A 181 -17.01 6.81 28.49
CA THR A 181 -16.43 5.95 27.44
C THR A 181 -15.51 6.72 26.50
N ASN A 182 -14.80 5.96 25.65
CA ASN A 182 -13.93 6.49 24.60
C ASN A 182 -14.59 6.44 23.20
N ILE A 183 -15.93 6.34 23.12
CA ILE A 183 -16.68 6.34 21.85
C ILE A 183 -16.69 7.75 21.25
N VAL A 184 -16.27 7.88 20.00
CA VAL A 184 -16.24 9.15 19.25
C VAL A 184 -17.36 9.27 18.20
N VAL A 185 -17.87 8.15 17.68
CA VAL A 185 -19.08 8.16 16.83
C VAL A 185 -19.98 6.97 17.16
N LYS A 186 -21.20 7.30 17.61
CA LYS A 186 -22.28 6.36 17.96
C LYS A 186 -23.07 5.95 16.73
N ASN A 187 -23.65 4.76 16.76
CA ASN A 187 -24.66 4.26 15.79
C ASN A 187 -24.21 4.20 14.30
N ILE A 188 -22.96 4.57 13.98
CA ILE A 188 -22.30 4.05 12.78
C ILE A 188 -21.82 2.63 13.12
N SER A 189 -22.01 1.69 12.20
CA SER A 189 -21.47 0.34 12.34
C SER A 189 -20.06 0.35 11.77
N ALA A 190 -19.04 0.32 12.65
CA ALA A 190 -17.70 0.81 12.38
C ALA A 190 -16.89 -0.04 11.36
N ALA A 191 -17.33 -1.24 11.01
CA ALA A 191 -16.63 -2.19 10.15
C ALA A 191 -16.23 -1.68 8.74
N SER A 192 -16.67 -0.51 8.28
CA SER A 192 -16.08 0.19 7.12
C SER A 192 -15.83 1.66 7.45
N THR A 193 -14.79 1.92 8.24
CA THR A 193 -14.45 3.27 8.74
C THR A 193 -13.00 3.61 8.44
N PHE A 194 -12.75 4.86 8.09
CA PHE A 194 -11.46 5.41 7.68
C PHE A 194 -11.29 6.81 8.26
N VAL A 195 -10.45 6.95 9.28
CA VAL A 195 -9.94 8.26 9.72
C VAL A 195 -8.63 8.56 8.97
N ILE A 196 -8.45 9.82 8.58
CA ILE A 196 -7.23 10.33 7.94
C ILE A 196 -6.83 11.62 8.65
N LEU A 197 -5.59 11.69 9.16
CA LEU A 197 -4.95 12.93 9.57
C LEU A 197 -4.44 13.67 8.34
N ASP A 198 -5.15 14.73 7.95
CA ASP A 198 -4.87 15.55 6.78
C ASP A 198 -4.00 16.74 7.17
N HIS A 199 -2.68 16.53 7.17
CA HIS A 199 -1.68 17.59 7.40
C HIS A 199 -1.73 18.72 6.35
N ALA A 200 -2.43 18.53 5.23
CA ALA A 200 -2.63 19.54 4.18
C ALA A 200 -3.98 20.26 4.29
N ALA A 201 -4.73 20.09 5.39
CA ALA A 201 -6.04 20.71 5.55
C ALA A 201 -5.96 22.24 5.68
N ASP A 202 -6.55 22.98 4.74
CA ASP A 202 -6.58 24.46 4.67
C ASP A 202 -7.14 25.16 5.92
N HIS A 203 -7.83 24.42 6.81
CA HIS A 203 -8.44 24.95 8.01
C HIS A 203 -8.31 23.97 9.18
N PRO A 204 -7.81 24.40 10.36
CA PRO A 204 -7.73 23.57 11.57
C PRO A 204 -9.01 22.85 12.02
N ARG A 205 -10.21 23.25 11.56
CA ARG A 205 -11.48 22.53 11.80
C ARG A 205 -11.62 21.22 11.00
N GLN A 206 -10.69 20.92 10.09
CA GLN A 206 -10.72 19.75 9.22
C GLN A 206 -9.42 18.93 9.23
N ARG A 207 -8.61 19.03 10.30
CA ARG A 207 -7.36 18.25 10.46
C ARG A 207 -7.61 16.76 10.34
N PHE A 208 -8.75 16.28 10.83
CA PHE A 208 -9.18 14.91 10.69
C PHE A 208 -10.33 14.81 9.70
N LYS A 209 -10.20 13.89 8.74
CA LYS A 209 -11.30 13.41 7.91
C LYS A 209 -11.78 12.07 8.44
N LEU A 210 -13.07 11.81 8.31
CA LEU A 210 -13.70 10.51 8.57
C LEU A 210 -14.59 10.16 7.39
N PHE A 211 -14.31 9.02 6.74
CA PHE A 211 -15.27 8.33 5.90
C PHE A 211 -15.79 7.09 6.64
N SER A 212 -17.11 6.88 6.66
CA SER A 212 -17.71 5.66 7.21
C SER A 212 -18.88 5.14 6.37
N ARG A 213 -19.07 3.83 6.35
CA ARG A 213 -20.17 3.16 5.63
C ARG A 213 -20.67 2.02 6.49
N SER A 214 -21.87 2.18 7.08
CA SER A 214 -22.45 1.17 7.98
C SER A 214 -22.46 -0.23 7.36
N SER A 215 -22.07 -1.23 8.16
CA SER A 215 -22.11 -2.63 7.77
C SER A 215 -23.51 -3.09 7.34
N GLY A 216 -23.57 -4.18 6.56
CA GLY A 216 -24.81 -4.75 6.05
C GLY A 216 -24.78 -4.97 4.54
N GLY A 217 -25.60 -5.91 4.08
CA GLY A 217 -25.81 -6.18 2.65
C GLY A 217 -26.61 -5.07 1.96
N GLY A 218 -26.52 -5.04 0.63
CA GLY A 218 -27.09 -3.96 -0.20
C GLY A 218 -26.08 -2.85 -0.51
N ILE A 219 -26.53 -1.85 -1.26
CA ILE A 219 -25.75 -0.70 -1.71
C ILE A 219 -26.32 0.53 -0.98
N VAL A 220 -25.47 1.35 -0.36
CA VAL A 220 -25.88 2.57 0.35
C VAL A 220 -24.81 3.65 0.26
N SER A 221 -25.20 4.92 0.38
CA SER A 221 -24.27 6.03 0.61
C SER A 221 -23.52 5.85 1.94
N GLY A 222 -22.20 5.98 1.89
CA GLY A 222 -21.39 6.28 3.08
C GLY A 222 -21.54 7.74 3.52
N GLU A 223 -20.88 8.08 4.62
CA GLU A 223 -20.85 9.40 5.25
C GLU A 223 -19.43 9.96 5.28
N LEU A 224 -19.30 11.26 5.04
CA LEU A 224 -18.08 12.04 5.28
C LEU A 224 -18.29 13.01 6.43
N ARG A 225 -17.28 13.11 7.30
CA ARG A 225 -17.25 14.02 8.45
C ARG A 225 -15.87 14.65 8.60
N ILE A 226 -15.83 15.85 9.15
CA ILE A 226 -14.62 16.59 9.48
C ILE A 226 -14.51 16.81 10.99
N SER A 227 -13.29 16.95 11.51
CA SER A 227 -13.03 17.23 12.92
C SER A 227 -11.69 17.98 13.13
N PRO A 228 -11.58 18.84 14.16
CA PRO A 228 -10.31 19.45 14.57
C PRO A 228 -9.40 18.51 15.38
N ASP A 229 -9.98 17.52 16.07
CA ASP A 229 -9.33 16.70 17.11
C ASP A 229 -9.46 15.18 16.89
N GLY A 230 -10.34 14.75 15.98
CA GLY A 230 -10.67 13.34 15.71
C GLY A 230 -11.67 12.74 16.69
N ILE A 231 -12.26 13.57 17.56
CA ILE A 231 -13.20 13.21 18.62
C ILE A 231 -14.56 13.84 18.33
N HIS A 232 -14.59 15.15 18.09
CA HIS A 232 -15.79 15.92 17.84
C HIS A 232 -16.01 16.05 16.33
N TRP A 233 -16.89 15.20 15.80
CA TRP A 233 -17.16 15.07 14.36
C TRP A 233 -18.35 15.91 13.91
N SER A 234 -18.27 16.45 12.70
CA SER A 234 -19.38 17.17 12.06
C SER A 234 -20.61 16.29 11.81
N SER A 235 -21.73 16.96 11.50
CA SER A 235 -22.83 16.34 10.75
C SER A 235 -22.31 15.66 9.47
N PRO A 236 -22.93 14.55 9.03
CA PRO A 236 -22.45 13.80 7.88
C PRO A 236 -22.87 14.43 6.55
N VAL A 237 -21.95 14.47 5.59
CA VAL A 237 -22.26 14.63 4.17
C VAL A 237 -22.40 13.24 3.54
N LYS A 238 -23.42 13.00 2.71
CA LYS A 238 -23.60 11.71 2.04
C LYS A 238 -22.74 11.61 0.79
N THR A 239 -22.14 10.43 0.61
CA THR A 239 -21.42 10.04 -0.61
C THR A 239 -22.33 9.39 -1.65
N GLY A 240 -21.80 9.06 -2.83
CA GLY A 240 -22.48 8.16 -3.76
C GLY A 240 -22.63 6.74 -3.18
N GLU A 241 -23.53 5.94 -3.75
CA GLU A 241 -23.86 4.63 -3.17
C GLU A 241 -22.76 3.59 -3.44
N MET A 242 -22.44 2.75 -2.44
CA MET A 242 -21.36 1.78 -2.52
C MET A 242 -21.57 0.49 -1.71
N GLY A 243 -20.74 -0.52 -2.01
CA GLY A 243 -20.64 -1.77 -1.28
C GLY A 243 -20.03 -1.64 0.13
N ASP A 244 -20.15 -2.69 0.94
CA ASP A 244 -19.51 -2.86 2.25
C ASP A 244 -17.98 -2.93 2.14
N ARG A 245 -17.20 -2.56 3.16
CA ARG A 245 -15.72 -2.48 3.09
C ARG A 245 -15.23 -1.71 1.85
N SER A 246 -15.95 -0.68 1.41
CA SER A 246 -15.39 0.32 0.49
C SER A 246 -14.40 1.20 1.25
N THR A 247 -13.39 1.75 0.56
CA THR A 247 -12.26 2.44 1.19
C THR A 247 -12.10 3.88 0.72
N LEU A 248 -11.46 4.73 1.52
CA LEU A 248 -11.04 6.08 1.14
C LEU A 248 -9.54 6.24 1.47
N MET A 249 -8.80 6.84 0.55
CA MET A 249 -7.38 7.16 0.72
C MET A 249 -7.04 8.54 0.11
N ARG A 250 -5.92 9.11 0.54
CA ARG A 250 -5.36 10.35 0.01
C ARG A 250 -4.23 10.00 -0.97
N ASN A 251 -4.29 10.53 -2.19
CA ASN A 251 -3.14 10.53 -3.11
C ASN A 251 -2.57 11.96 -3.18
N PRO A 252 -1.58 12.31 -2.35
CA PRO A 252 -1.03 13.65 -2.31
C PRO A 252 -0.16 13.97 -3.54
N PHE A 253 0.46 12.97 -4.18
CA PHE A 253 1.25 13.14 -5.41
C PHE A 253 0.44 13.72 -6.57
N ARG A 254 -0.89 13.49 -6.58
CA ARG A 254 -1.87 14.02 -7.55
C ARG A 254 -2.89 14.98 -6.93
N ASN A 255 -2.72 15.34 -5.65
CA ASN A 255 -3.68 16.10 -4.85
C ASN A 255 -5.13 15.53 -4.81
N LYS A 256 -5.35 14.23 -5.05
CA LYS A 256 -6.70 13.63 -5.08
C LYS A 256 -7.12 12.97 -3.77
N TRP A 257 -8.43 12.88 -3.57
CA TRP A 257 -9.11 11.92 -2.70
C TRP A 257 -9.58 10.74 -3.56
N VAL A 258 -9.29 9.51 -3.16
CA VAL A 258 -9.51 8.30 -3.97
C VAL A 258 -10.37 7.31 -3.21
N TYR A 259 -11.50 6.91 -3.79
CA TYR A 259 -12.39 5.91 -3.21
C TYR A 259 -12.18 4.54 -3.89
N GLY A 260 -11.88 3.52 -3.08
CA GLY A 260 -11.85 2.13 -3.49
C GLY A 260 -13.21 1.46 -3.25
N ILE A 261 -14.17 1.67 -4.14
CA ILE A 261 -15.55 1.15 -4.04
C ILE A 261 -15.53 -0.38 -4.25
N ARG A 262 -16.19 -1.15 -3.37
CA ARG A 262 -16.27 -2.62 -3.54
C ARG A 262 -17.38 -3.03 -4.53
N SER A 263 -17.12 -4.08 -5.31
CA SER A 263 -18.01 -4.73 -6.29
C SER A 263 -19.31 -5.38 -5.74
N SER A 264 -19.79 -5.03 -4.53
CA SER A 264 -20.97 -5.66 -3.92
C SER A 264 -22.32 -4.98 -4.26
N GLY A 265 -23.30 -5.78 -4.67
CA GLY A 265 -24.73 -5.43 -4.72
C GLY A 265 -25.24 -4.83 -6.03
N ARG A 266 -24.52 -3.89 -6.65
CA ARG A 266 -24.93 -3.24 -7.91
C ARG A 266 -25.01 -4.24 -9.08
N ALA A 267 -25.75 -3.88 -10.14
CA ALA A 267 -25.64 -4.55 -11.43
C ALA A 267 -24.44 -4.01 -12.24
N GLU A 268 -24.17 -2.72 -12.08
CA GLU A 268 -23.16 -1.93 -12.79
C GLU A 268 -21.73 -2.24 -12.30
N LEU A 269 -21.59 -2.67 -11.04
CA LEU A 269 -20.31 -2.93 -10.37
C LEU A 269 -20.02 -4.43 -10.17
N ARG A 270 -20.62 -5.30 -10.99
CA ARG A 270 -20.38 -6.75 -10.92
C ARG A 270 -19.03 -7.13 -11.50
N SER A 271 -18.44 -8.20 -10.96
CA SER A 271 -17.13 -8.71 -11.36
C SER A 271 -17.11 -10.23 -11.29
N GLY A 272 -16.78 -10.90 -12.40
CA GLY A 272 -16.66 -12.35 -12.52
C GLY A 272 -15.50 -12.96 -11.72
N ILE A 273 -14.60 -12.13 -11.19
CA ILE A 273 -13.54 -12.52 -10.24
C ILE A 273 -13.96 -12.37 -8.77
N GLY A 274 -15.17 -11.88 -8.49
CA GLY A 274 -15.77 -11.82 -7.15
C GLY A 274 -15.64 -10.45 -6.48
N ARG A 275 -15.08 -10.41 -5.26
CA ARG A 275 -14.78 -9.14 -4.58
C ARG A 275 -13.60 -8.45 -5.28
N ALA A 276 -13.86 -7.26 -5.78
CA ALA A 276 -12.94 -6.40 -6.52
C ALA A 276 -13.23 -4.93 -6.19
N ARG A 277 -12.43 -4.03 -6.78
CA ARG A 277 -12.44 -2.59 -6.53
C ARG A 277 -12.80 -1.82 -7.79
N TYR A 278 -13.58 -0.76 -7.60
CA TYR A 278 -13.84 0.30 -8.55
C TYR A 278 -13.23 1.60 -8.02
N TYR A 279 -12.75 2.45 -8.93
CA TYR A 279 -12.06 3.69 -8.62
C TYR A 279 -12.92 4.90 -8.95
N ILE A 280 -12.88 5.89 -8.07
CA ILE A 280 -13.29 7.26 -8.40
C ILE A 280 -12.41 8.24 -7.61
N GLU A 281 -11.93 9.29 -8.29
CA GLU A 281 -11.14 10.37 -7.70
C GLU A 281 -11.95 11.66 -7.59
N ARG A 282 -11.60 12.48 -6.60
CA ARG A 282 -12.16 13.81 -6.29
C ARG A 282 -11.06 14.78 -5.88
N ASP A 283 -11.26 16.07 -6.16
CA ASP A 283 -10.37 17.13 -5.71
C ASP A 283 -10.76 17.62 -4.31
N ARG A 284 -12.07 17.66 -4.01
CA ARG A 284 -12.60 18.16 -2.74
C ARG A 284 -13.22 17.07 -1.88
N PHE A 285 -12.98 17.13 -0.57
CA PHE A 285 -13.41 16.09 0.36
C PHE A 285 -14.94 16.09 0.54
N LEU A 286 -15.56 17.19 0.97
CA LEU A 286 -17.00 17.23 1.26
C LEU A 286 -17.84 17.64 0.04
N GLU A 287 -17.35 18.58 -0.74
CA GLU A 287 -18.09 19.28 -1.80
C GLU A 287 -18.40 18.37 -3.00
N GLU A 288 -17.58 17.34 -3.23
CA GLU A 288 -17.69 16.43 -4.37
C GLU A 288 -17.94 14.97 -3.92
N ALA A 289 -18.41 14.78 -2.68
CA ALA A 289 -18.64 13.48 -2.04
C ALA A 289 -19.52 12.52 -2.85
N ASN A 290 -20.42 13.05 -3.68
CA ASN A 290 -21.43 12.28 -4.41
C ASN A 290 -20.98 11.91 -5.84
N TRP A 291 -21.55 10.84 -6.39
CA TRP A 291 -21.31 10.36 -7.76
C TRP A 291 -22.53 9.61 -8.30
N ARG A 292 -22.68 9.62 -9.63
CA ARG A 292 -23.65 8.78 -10.34
C ARG A 292 -23.17 7.32 -10.42
N ALA A 293 -24.09 6.39 -10.65
CA ALA A 293 -23.80 4.95 -10.69
C ALA A 293 -22.84 4.52 -11.82
N ASP A 294 -22.72 5.32 -12.87
CA ASP A 294 -21.89 5.11 -14.07
C ASP A 294 -20.50 5.78 -14.01
N GLU A 295 -20.22 6.58 -12.98
CA GLU A 295 -18.92 7.26 -12.84
C GLU A 295 -17.76 6.33 -12.46
N PRO A 296 -17.90 5.41 -11.47
CA PRO A 296 -16.80 4.55 -11.02
C PRO A 296 -16.32 3.59 -12.11
N VAL A 297 -15.01 3.51 -12.30
CA VAL A 297 -14.38 2.60 -13.27
C VAL A 297 -13.88 1.34 -12.57
N PHE A 298 -13.81 0.19 -13.23
CA PHE A 298 -13.15 -0.97 -12.62
C PHE A 298 -11.66 -0.66 -12.39
N TRP A 299 -11.14 -1.04 -11.24
CA TRP A 299 -9.78 -0.70 -10.80
C TRP A 299 -8.88 -1.93 -10.74
N THR A 300 -9.18 -2.86 -9.83
CA THR A 300 -8.30 -3.98 -9.50
C THR A 300 -9.04 -5.03 -8.67
N GLY A 301 -8.50 -6.23 -8.57
CA GLY A 301 -9.06 -7.34 -7.80
C GLY A 301 -7.95 -8.22 -7.23
N ALA A 302 -8.31 -9.45 -6.86
CA ALA A 302 -7.32 -10.53 -6.80
C ALA A 302 -7.11 -11.06 -8.23
N ASP A 303 -5.91 -11.55 -8.53
CA ASP A 303 -5.59 -12.11 -9.84
C ASP A 303 -5.00 -13.53 -9.71
N ARG A 304 -4.77 -14.20 -10.84
CA ARG A 304 -4.29 -15.59 -10.90
C ARG A 304 -2.91 -15.86 -10.27
N LEU A 305 -2.17 -14.84 -9.83
CA LEU A 305 -0.93 -15.01 -9.07
C LEU A 305 -1.16 -14.94 -7.55
N ASP A 306 -2.35 -14.55 -7.09
CA ASP A 306 -2.74 -14.72 -5.69
C ASP A 306 -3.07 -16.20 -5.44
N PRO A 307 -2.38 -16.90 -4.51
CA PRO A 307 -2.64 -18.32 -4.27
C PRO A 307 -3.91 -18.54 -3.42
N PRO A 308 -4.63 -19.66 -3.59
CA PRO A 308 -5.68 -20.08 -2.65
C PRO A 308 -5.06 -20.39 -1.28
N ASP A 309 -5.90 -20.49 -0.24
CA ASP A 309 -5.47 -21.15 0.99
C ASP A 309 -5.32 -22.67 0.73
N PRO A 310 -4.23 -23.32 1.17
CA PRO A 310 -3.95 -24.72 0.82
C PRO A 310 -4.90 -25.74 1.45
N VAL A 311 -5.70 -25.37 2.46
CA VAL A 311 -6.70 -26.25 3.09
C VAL A 311 -8.10 -25.95 2.56
N ILE A 312 -8.42 -24.66 2.36
CA ILE A 312 -9.79 -24.25 1.99
C ILE A 312 -10.02 -24.32 0.47
N GLY A 313 -9.01 -24.02 -0.35
CA GLY A 313 -9.09 -24.12 -1.82
C GLY A 313 -9.96 -23.08 -2.55
N ASP A 314 -10.65 -22.20 -1.83
CA ASP A 314 -11.45 -21.10 -2.41
C ASP A 314 -10.61 -20.21 -3.33
N ARG A 315 -11.22 -19.74 -4.43
CA ARG A 315 -10.60 -18.75 -5.32
C ARG A 315 -10.36 -17.44 -4.54
N PRO A 316 -9.14 -16.90 -4.51
CA PRO A 316 -8.85 -15.62 -3.86
C PRO A 316 -9.66 -14.45 -4.40
N GLN A 317 -10.01 -13.51 -3.51
CA GLN A 317 -10.75 -12.29 -3.85
C GLN A 317 -10.23 -11.09 -3.05
N LEU A 318 -10.30 -9.88 -3.61
CA LEU A 318 -9.82 -8.66 -2.95
C LEU A 318 -10.87 -8.14 -1.95
N TYR A 319 -10.69 -8.49 -0.68
CA TYR A 319 -11.63 -8.15 0.38
C TYR A 319 -11.60 -6.65 0.71
N ASN A 320 -10.42 -6.05 0.75
CA ASN A 320 -10.19 -4.64 1.06
C ASN A 320 -8.90 -4.11 0.42
N LEU A 321 -8.83 -2.80 0.18
CA LEU A 321 -7.63 -2.12 -0.33
C LEU A 321 -7.46 -0.78 0.38
N ASP A 322 -6.52 -0.75 1.32
CA ASP A 322 -6.08 0.46 2.02
C ASP A 322 -4.75 0.92 1.39
N ALA A 323 -4.52 2.23 1.28
CA ALA A 323 -3.25 2.75 0.77
C ALA A 323 -2.88 4.10 1.37
N VAL A 324 -1.59 4.42 1.32
CA VAL A 324 -1.00 5.66 1.81
C VAL A 324 0.16 6.08 0.90
N ALA A 325 0.54 7.35 0.91
CA ALA A 325 1.81 7.78 0.32
C ALA A 325 2.96 7.42 1.27
N TYR A 326 3.95 6.67 0.78
CA TYR A 326 5.19 6.38 1.49
C TYR A 326 6.38 6.71 0.58
N GLU A 327 7.23 7.61 1.06
CA GLU A 327 8.44 8.09 0.39
C GLU A 327 8.15 8.58 -1.03
N SER A 328 8.60 7.82 -2.04
CA SER A 328 8.49 8.15 -3.46
C SER A 328 7.31 7.50 -4.19
N LEU A 329 6.35 6.86 -3.51
CA LEU A 329 5.26 6.10 -4.13
C LEU A 329 4.00 5.94 -3.25
N MET A 330 2.90 5.44 -3.82
CA MET A 330 1.75 4.95 -3.07
C MET A 330 1.99 3.49 -2.65
N LEU A 331 1.97 3.23 -1.34
CA LEU A 331 2.01 1.90 -0.73
C LEU A 331 0.58 1.42 -0.49
N GLY A 332 0.22 0.27 -1.07
CA GLY A 332 -1.09 -0.35 -0.93
C GLY A 332 -1.02 -1.67 -0.14
N VAL A 333 -2.05 -1.92 0.66
CA VAL A 333 -2.28 -3.20 1.36
C VAL A 333 -3.51 -3.88 0.76
N PHE A 334 -3.29 -4.95 0.03
CA PHE A 334 -4.30 -5.82 -0.54
C PHE A 334 -4.68 -6.87 0.50
N GLN A 335 -5.86 -6.73 1.13
CA GLN A 335 -6.44 -7.74 2.02
C GLN A 335 -7.09 -8.83 1.14
N ILE A 336 -6.40 -9.95 0.96
CA ILE A 336 -6.86 -11.06 0.12
C ILE A 336 -7.70 -12.02 0.97
N HIS A 337 -8.97 -12.23 0.61
CA HIS A 337 -9.81 -13.31 1.14
C HIS A 337 -9.43 -14.62 0.44
N ARG A 338 -9.14 -15.66 1.24
CA ARG A 338 -8.75 -17.00 0.77
C ARG A 338 -9.74 -18.09 1.19
N GLY A 339 -10.99 -17.70 1.49
CA GLY A 339 -12.02 -18.59 2.02
C GLY A 339 -12.00 -18.77 3.54
N PRO A 340 -12.91 -19.59 4.11
CA PRO A 340 -14.14 -20.02 3.46
C PRO A 340 -15.10 -18.82 3.25
N HIS A 341 -16.24 -19.06 2.61
CA HIS A 341 -17.32 -18.08 2.53
C HIS A 341 -18.02 -17.84 3.89
N ASN A 342 -18.81 -16.77 3.98
CA ASN A 342 -19.34 -16.24 5.25
C ASN A 342 -20.27 -17.23 5.99
N ASP A 343 -20.99 -18.05 5.23
CA ASP A 343 -21.89 -19.13 5.63
C ASP A 343 -21.16 -20.19 6.47
N VAL A 344 -20.15 -20.86 5.91
CA VAL A 344 -19.28 -21.80 6.63
C VAL A 344 -18.69 -21.18 7.92
N GLY A 345 -18.28 -19.91 7.88
CA GLY A 345 -17.82 -19.20 9.08
C GLY A 345 -18.92 -18.98 10.12
N ASN A 346 -20.16 -18.68 9.70
CA ASN A 346 -21.29 -18.53 10.61
C ASN A 346 -21.69 -19.86 11.27
N GLU A 347 -21.57 -20.98 10.54
CA GLU A 347 -21.91 -22.32 11.03
C GLU A 347 -20.86 -22.89 11.97
N THR A 348 -19.57 -22.74 11.64
CA THR A 348 -18.45 -23.26 12.44
C THR A 348 -18.04 -22.35 13.61
N GLY A 349 -18.32 -21.05 13.49
CA GLY A 349 -17.78 -20.02 14.38
C GLY A 349 -16.31 -19.67 14.12
N ILE A 350 -15.68 -20.23 13.08
CA ILE A 350 -14.27 -19.98 12.74
C ILE A 350 -14.16 -18.75 11.82
N PRO A 351 -13.19 -17.83 12.03
CA PRO A 351 -13.00 -16.67 11.16
C PRO A 351 -12.59 -17.09 9.74
N LYS A 352 -13.08 -16.38 8.72
CA LYS A 352 -12.56 -16.54 7.35
C LYS A 352 -11.09 -16.16 7.30
N ILE A 353 -10.30 -16.75 6.41
CA ILE A 353 -8.94 -16.30 6.15
C ILE A 353 -8.99 -15.06 5.25
N THR A 354 -8.61 -13.92 5.82
CA THR A 354 -8.04 -12.82 5.04
C THR A 354 -6.63 -12.54 5.54
N GLU A 355 -5.74 -12.20 4.60
CA GLU A 355 -4.33 -11.91 4.87
C GLU A 355 -3.89 -10.68 4.10
N LEU A 356 -2.84 -10.02 4.59
CA LEU A 356 -2.38 -8.74 4.06
C LEU A 356 -1.19 -8.96 3.13
N SER A 357 -1.26 -8.46 1.90
CA SER A 357 -0.17 -8.46 0.91
C SER A 357 0.10 -7.05 0.41
N LEU A 358 1.32 -6.75 -0.01
CA LEU A 358 1.71 -5.39 -0.44
C LEU A 358 1.54 -5.18 -1.95
N ALA A 359 1.35 -3.91 -2.30
CA ALA A 359 1.33 -3.41 -3.66
C ALA A 359 1.97 -2.01 -3.71
N TYR A 360 2.53 -1.65 -4.86
CA TYR A 360 3.24 -0.39 -5.06
C TYR A 360 2.70 0.31 -6.32
N SER A 361 2.42 1.61 -6.24
CA SER A 361 1.95 2.40 -7.39
C SER A 361 2.69 3.74 -7.48
N ARG A 362 3.23 4.05 -8.67
CA ARG A 362 3.94 5.32 -8.95
C ARG A 362 3.08 6.37 -9.66
N ASP A 363 1.87 5.99 -10.10
CA ASP A 363 0.86 6.91 -10.66
C ASP A 363 -0.39 7.05 -9.75
N GLY A 364 -0.55 6.16 -8.78
CA GLY A 364 -1.72 6.12 -7.89
C GLY A 364 -2.95 5.45 -8.51
N PHE A 365 -2.78 4.67 -9.57
CA PHE A 365 -3.82 3.81 -10.16
C PHE A 365 -3.32 2.40 -10.48
N HIS A 366 -2.20 2.24 -11.19
CA HIS A 366 -1.68 0.91 -11.56
C HIS A 366 -0.87 0.31 -10.41
N TRP A 367 -1.19 -0.93 -10.03
CA TRP A 367 -0.62 -1.61 -8.86
C TRP A 367 0.38 -2.70 -9.25
N HIS A 368 1.68 -2.44 -9.04
CA HIS A 368 2.71 -3.45 -9.13
C HIS A 368 2.69 -4.35 -7.88
N ARG A 369 2.53 -5.67 -8.09
CA ARG A 369 2.48 -6.70 -7.03
C ARG A 369 3.47 -7.83 -7.33
N PRO A 370 4.78 -7.61 -7.11
CA PRO A 370 5.83 -8.58 -7.49
C PRO A 370 5.97 -9.76 -6.52
N ASP A 371 5.63 -9.55 -5.25
CA ASP A 371 5.53 -10.61 -4.24
C ASP A 371 4.06 -10.84 -3.88
N ARG A 372 3.68 -12.13 -3.79
CA ARG A 372 2.31 -12.60 -3.51
C ARG A 372 2.20 -13.38 -2.20
N ARG A 373 3.29 -13.48 -1.45
CA ARG A 373 3.29 -13.97 -0.07
C ARG A 373 2.45 -13.02 0.81
N SER A 374 1.91 -13.58 1.89
CA SER A 374 1.24 -12.78 2.93
C SER A 374 2.29 -12.02 3.72
N PHE A 375 2.30 -10.69 3.58
CA PHE A 375 3.17 -9.77 4.31
C PHE A 375 2.85 -9.77 5.81
N ILE A 376 1.58 -9.98 6.16
CA ILE A 376 1.14 -10.41 7.49
C ILE A 376 0.15 -11.57 7.29
N GLU A 377 0.50 -12.76 7.79
CA GLU A 377 -0.25 -14.02 7.62
C GLU A 377 -1.12 -14.37 8.85
N ALA A 378 -2.22 -15.08 8.62
CA ALA A 378 -3.10 -15.59 9.68
C ALA A 378 -2.52 -16.87 10.31
N THR A 379 -2.61 -17.02 11.64
CA THR A 379 -2.02 -18.18 12.34
C THR A 379 -2.71 -19.50 12.01
N ARG A 380 -4.01 -19.44 11.64
CA ARG A 380 -4.93 -20.59 11.43
C ARG A 380 -5.13 -21.47 12.68
N LYS A 381 -4.54 -21.09 13.82
CA LYS A 381 -4.59 -21.78 15.11
C LYS A 381 -5.66 -21.13 16.00
N LYS A 382 -6.02 -21.76 17.13
CA LYS A 382 -6.94 -21.15 18.09
C LYS A 382 -6.20 -20.13 18.97
N ASP A 383 -5.98 -18.95 18.42
CA ASP A 383 -5.42 -17.77 19.06
C ASP A 383 -6.12 -16.49 18.53
N TRP A 384 -5.80 -15.33 19.10
CA TRP A 384 -6.47 -14.05 18.82
C TRP A 384 -6.39 -13.59 17.35
N GLU A 385 -5.47 -14.15 16.56
CA GLU A 385 -5.24 -13.81 15.15
C GLU A 385 -5.36 -15.03 14.22
N ARG A 386 -6.21 -16.00 14.64
CA ARG A 386 -6.62 -17.18 13.89
C ARG A 386 -6.94 -16.90 12.43
N GLY A 387 -7.64 -15.80 12.17
CA GLY A 387 -8.02 -15.38 10.84
C GLY A 387 -8.52 -13.95 10.75
N TYR A 388 -9.12 -13.68 9.59
CA TYR A 388 -9.78 -12.44 9.21
C TYR A 388 -8.93 -11.17 9.44
N LEU A 389 -7.63 -11.24 9.10
CA LEU A 389 -6.71 -10.12 9.31
C LEU A 389 -7.08 -8.91 8.44
N GLN A 390 -7.05 -7.71 9.04
CA GLN A 390 -7.42 -6.45 8.40
C GLN A 390 -6.37 -5.38 8.68
N SER A 391 -6.04 -4.55 7.69
CA SER A 391 -5.14 -3.40 7.83
C SER A 391 -5.77 -2.27 8.65
N ALA A 392 -4.94 -1.47 9.31
CA ALA A 392 -5.31 -0.14 9.79
C ALA A 392 -5.20 0.92 8.67
N GLY A 393 -6.06 1.93 8.72
CA GLY A 393 -5.90 3.16 7.94
C GLY A 393 -4.60 3.88 8.30
N GLY A 394 -3.97 4.55 7.34
CA GLY A 394 -2.61 5.06 7.45
C GLY A 394 -1.52 4.04 7.08
N VAL A 395 -1.85 2.73 7.08
CA VAL A 395 -1.00 1.58 6.72
C VAL A 395 0.23 1.36 7.62
N CYS A 396 1.12 2.35 7.75
CA CYS A 396 2.31 2.26 8.59
C CYS A 396 2.72 3.60 9.20
N LEU A 397 3.38 3.50 10.35
CA LEU A 397 4.08 4.58 11.03
C LEU A 397 5.59 4.40 10.86
N VAL A 398 6.33 5.49 10.77
CA VAL A 398 7.80 5.50 10.79
C VAL A 398 8.25 5.72 12.23
N VAL A 399 8.91 4.75 12.85
CA VAL A 399 9.32 4.81 14.27
C VAL A 399 10.78 4.42 14.40
N ASN A 400 11.64 5.37 14.76
CA ASN A 400 13.10 5.27 14.64
C ASN A 400 13.50 4.72 13.25
N ASP A 401 14.17 3.56 13.21
CA ASP A 401 14.65 2.85 12.03
C ASP A 401 13.67 1.76 11.53
N GLU A 402 12.42 1.75 12.02
CA GLU A 402 11.39 0.76 11.70
C GLU A 402 10.15 1.37 11.01
N LEU A 403 9.42 0.51 10.29
CA LEU A 403 8.02 0.73 9.92
C LEU A 403 7.12 -0.14 10.80
N TRP A 404 6.12 0.47 11.43
CA TRP A 404 5.17 -0.16 12.35
C TRP A 404 3.80 -0.26 11.69
N PHE A 405 3.34 -1.50 11.45
CA PHE A 405 2.08 -1.84 10.79
C PHE A 405 1.08 -2.37 11.83
N TYR A 406 0.02 -1.62 12.09
CA TYR A 406 -1.06 -2.07 12.96
C TYR A 406 -2.10 -2.84 12.15
N TYR A 407 -2.57 -3.96 12.69
CA TYR A 407 -3.55 -4.83 12.05
C TYR A 407 -4.55 -5.40 13.05
N GLY A 408 -5.80 -5.57 12.61
CA GLY A 408 -6.81 -6.32 13.34
C GLY A 408 -6.69 -7.82 13.06
N GLY A 409 -6.92 -8.65 14.09
CA GLY A 409 -7.06 -10.11 14.00
C GLY A 409 -8.30 -10.60 14.76
N PHE A 410 -8.75 -11.83 14.50
CA PHE A 410 -9.94 -12.43 15.12
C PHE A 410 -9.68 -13.88 15.56
N GLU A 411 -10.19 -14.24 16.76
CA GLU A 411 -10.15 -15.61 17.30
C GLU A 411 -11.29 -16.50 16.75
N GLY A 412 -12.50 -15.95 16.73
CA GLY A 412 -13.74 -16.69 16.51
C GLY A 412 -14.29 -17.37 17.77
N ASP A 413 -15.40 -18.08 17.60
CA ASP A 413 -16.10 -18.86 18.64
C ASP A 413 -16.40 -20.26 18.08
N GLU A 414 -15.32 -21.02 17.85
CA GLU A 414 -15.36 -22.37 17.29
C GLU A 414 -16.22 -23.29 18.15
N GLY A 415 -17.33 -23.77 17.56
CA GLY A 415 -18.39 -24.51 18.25
C GLY A 415 -19.73 -23.75 18.32
N GLY A 416 -19.75 -22.45 17.96
CA GLY A 416 -20.98 -21.71 17.66
C GLY A 416 -21.86 -21.38 18.87
N THR A 417 -21.26 -21.09 20.04
CA THR A 417 -22.01 -20.68 21.24
C THR A 417 -22.59 -19.27 21.12
N LYS A 418 -21.99 -18.42 20.29
CA LYS A 418 -22.36 -17.02 20.07
C LYS A 418 -22.99 -16.78 18.69
N PRO A 419 -24.08 -15.99 18.60
CA PRO A 419 -24.52 -15.42 17.32
C PRO A 419 -23.38 -14.68 16.63
N ARG A 420 -23.11 -15.00 15.36
CA ARG A 420 -22.00 -14.44 14.56
C ARG A 420 -20.59 -14.80 15.10
N GLY A 421 -20.43 -15.97 15.72
CA GLY A 421 -19.18 -16.43 16.36
C GLY A 421 -17.87 -16.17 15.61
N GLN A 422 -17.83 -16.24 14.27
CA GLN A 422 -16.64 -15.97 13.45
C GLN A 422 -15.97 -14.59 13.64
N TYR A 423 -16.65 -13.64 14.30
CA TYR A 423 -16.12 -12.29 14.58
C TYR A 423 -15.80 -12.05 16.07
N GLN A 424 -15.86 -13.09 16.90
CA GLN A 424 -15.52 -13.03 18.32
C GLN A 424 -14.03 -12.81 18.53
N GLY A 425 -13.70 -12.06 19.60
CA GLY A 425 -12.34 -11.96 20.12
C GLY A 425 -11.43 -11.14 19.22
N SER A 426 -11.92 -10.05 18.61
CA SER A 426 -11.06 -9.22 17.76
C SER A 426 -10.08 -8.40 18.59
N GLY A 427 -8.83 -8.36 18.13
CA GLY A 427 -7.74 -7.64 18.79
C GLY A 427 -6.88 -6.90 17.78
N THR A 428 -5.97 -6.07 18.28
CA THR A 428 -4.98 -5.33 17.48
C THR A 428 -3.60 -5.89 17.73
N GLY A 429 -2.89 -6.24 16.65
CA GLY A 429 -1.47 -6.55 16.67
C GLY A 429 -0.65 -5.47 15.98
N LEU A 430 0.65 -5.51 16.27
CA LEU A 430 1.69 -4.75 15.61
C LEU A 430 2.61 -5.72 14.84
N ALA A 431 2.99 -5.37 13.61
CA ALA A 431 4.09 -6.00 12.90
C ALA A 431 5.12 -4.94 12.48
N LYS A 432 6.38 -5.33 12.38
CA LYS A 432 7.54 -4.46 12.22
C LYS A 432 8.37 -4.84 11.00
N LEU A 433 8.89 -3.84 10.30
CA LEU A 433 9.88 -3.97 9.22
C LEU A 433 10.97 -2.92 9.44
N ARG A 434 12.16 -3.10 8.85
CA ARG A 434 13.13 -1.98 8.71
C ARG A 434 12.49 -0.84 7.92
N ARG A 435 12.84 0.43 8.20
CA ARG A 435 12.53 1.57 7.32
C ARG A 435 13.01 1.27 5.90
N ASP A 436 12.16 1.54 4.91
CA ASP A 436 12.35 1.20 3.49
C ASP A 436 12.49 -0.31 3.17
N GLY A 437 12.39 -1.19 4.17
CA GLY A 437 12.82 -2.58 4.13
C GLY A 437 12.01 -3.54 3.24
N PHE A 438 11.11 -3.04 2.40
CA PHE A 438 10.21 -3.83 1.56
C PHE A 438 10.93 -4.75 0.58
N ALA A 439 12.02 -4.25 0.00
CA ALA A 439 12.88 -4.97 -0.92
C ALA A 439 14.33 -4.54 -0.73
N SER A 440 15.27 -5.46 -0.95
CA SER A 440 16.70 -5.16 -1.01
C SER A 440 17.34 -5.73 -2.28
N LEU A 441 18.40 -5.07 -2.72
CA LEU A 441 19.34 -5.58 -3.72
C LEU A 441 20.56 -6.14 -2.97
N ASN A 442 20.86 -7.40 -3.19
CA ASN A 442 21.82 -8.16 -2.39
C ASN A 442 23.09 -8.49 -3.19
N ALA A 443 24.24 -8.44 -2.50
CA ALA A 443 25.53 -8.91 -3.02
C ALA A 443 26.16 -9.94 -2.09
N THR A 444 26.82 -10.94 -2.67
CA THR A 444 27.73 -11.86 -1.95
C THR A 444 29.16 -11.30 -1.96
N GLU A 445 30.15 -12.11 -1.58
CA GLU A 445 31.56 -11.73 -1.62
C GLU A 445 32.08 -11.36 -3.03
N THR A 446 31.50 -11.91 -4.11
CA THR A 446 31.87 -11.54 -5.48
C THR A 446 31.52 -10.10 -5.84
N GLY A 447 30.64 -9.48 -5.05
CA GLY A 447 30.05 -8.18 -5.34
C GLY A 447 29.05 -8.20 -6.49
N GLY A 448 28.48 -7.03 -6.76
CA GLY A 448 27.60 -6.76 -7.90
C GLY A 448 27.29 -5.26 -7.99
N THR A 449 26.57 -4.88 -9.04
CA THR A 449 26.28 -3.48 -9.35
C THR A 449 24.81 -3.25 -9.69
N ILE A 450 24.38 -2.00 -9.57
CA ILE A 450 23.16 -1.46 -10.18
C ILE A 450 23.48 -0.10 -10.79
N THR A 451 23.15 0.09 -12.07
CA THR A 451 23.13 1.40 -12.72
C THR A 451 21.68 1.88 -12.84
N THR A 452 21.38 3.12 -12.44
CA THR A 452 20.05 3.70 -12.60
C THR A 452 19.76 4.08 -14.05
N ARG A 453 18.49 4.26 -14.41
CA ARG A 453 18.09 5.13 -15.54
C ARG A 453 18.60 6.56 -15.31
N LEU A 454 18.51 7.38 -16.34
CA LEU A 454 18.79 8.81 -16.21
C LEU A 454 17.82 9.42 -15.20
N VAL A 455 18.37 10.06 -14.17
CA VAL A 455 17.63 10.77 -13.13
C VAL A 455 18.04 12.24 -13.10
N THR A 456 17.17 13.06 -12.52
CA THR A 456 17.44 14.47 -12.18
C THR A 456 17.06 14.73 -10.72
N PHE A 457 17.79 15.62 -10.06
CA PHE A 457 17.56 16.01 -8.68
C PHE A 457 18.02 17.45 -8.42
N LYS A 458 17.46 18.07 -7.39
CA LYS A 458 17.85 19.40 -6.86
C LYS A 458 18.71 19.32 -5.60
N GLY A 459 18.72 18.17 -4.92
CA GLY A 459 19.51 17.97 -3.71
C GLY A 459 21.02 17.96 -3.95
N HIS A 460 21.80 18.10 -2.87
CA HIS A 460 23.25 18.17 -2.90
C HIS A 460 23.96 16.96 -2.25
N HIS A 461 23.28 16.13 -1.46
CA HIS A 461 23.92 15.04 -0.70
C HIS A 461 23.25 13.70 -1.00
N LEU A 462 24.01 12.73 -1.55
CA LEU A 462 23.52 11.38 -1.78
C LEU A 462 23.46 10.60 -0.45
N PHE A 463 22.30 10.06 -0.13
CA PHE A 463 22.06 9.19 1.02
C PHE A 463 21.56 7.82 0.59
N VAL A 464 21.81 6.81 1.45
CA VAL A 464 21.46 5.41 1.24
C VAL A 464 20.92 4.74 2.51
N ASN A 465 20.13 3.69 2.31
CA ASN A 465 19.72 2.72 3.32
C ASN A 465 20.38 1.37 2.98
N VAL A 466 21.29 0.90 3.84
CA VAL A 466 22.17 -0.24 3.55
C VAL A 466 22.55 -1.03 4.80
N ASP A 467 22.74 -2.33 4.64
CA ASP A 467 23.27 -3.29 5.60
C ASP A 467 24.46 -4.01 4.95
N CYS A 468 25.68 -3.53 5.21
CA CYS A 468 26.94 -4.08 4.69
C CYS A 468 28.12 -4.04 5.70
N PRO A 469 27.94 -4.33 7.01
CA PRO A 469 29.00 -4.20 8.01
C PRO A 469 30.19 -5.16 7.84
N ALA A 470 30.05 -6.20 7.00
CA ALA A 470 31.10 -7.14 6.62
C ALA A 470 31.46 -7.04 5.12
N GLY A 471 31.15 -5.90 4.49
CA GLY A 471 31.27 -5.68 3.05
C GLY A 471 31.67 -4.24 2.73
N GLU A 472 31.20 -3.72 1.59
CA GLU A 472 31.23 -2.28 1.31
C GLU A 472 30.15 -1.90 0.29
N LEU A 473 29.66 -0.66 0.37
CA LEU A 473 28.93 0.02 -0.69
C LEU A 473 29.75 1.23 -1.18
N ARG A 474 29.85 1.40 -2.49
CA ARG A 474 30.42 2.57 -3.18
C ARG A 474 29.48 3.09 -4.25
N ALA A 475 29.69 4.31 -4.71
CA ALA A 475 28.93 4.92 -5.80
C ALA A 475 29.83 5.70 -6.77
N GLU A 476 29.47 5.69 -8.04
CA GLU A 476 30.00 6.61 -9.06
C GLU A 476 28.84 7.24 -9.83
N ILE A 477 29.06 8.44 -10.38
CA ILE A 477 28.03 9.19 -11.10
C ILE A 477 28.45 9.33 -12.56
N LEU A 478 27.53 8.96 -13.45
CA LEU A 478 27.70 8.94 -14.90
C LEU A 478 26.86 10.06 -15.53
N ASP A 479 27.35 10.68 -16.61
CA ASP A 479 26.55 11.62 -17.40
C ASP A 479 25.56 10.93 -18.36
N GLU A 480 24.86 11.72 -19.18
CA GLU A 480 23.90 11.22 -20.19
C GLU A 480 24.56 10.33 -21.27
N GLY A 481 25.87 10.45 -21.49
CA GLY A 481 26.65 9.55 -22.35
C GLY A 481 27.14 8.28 -21.65
N GLY A 482 26.97 8.17 -20.33
CA GLY A 482 27.49 7.08 -19.51
C GLY A 482 28.95 7.25 -19.05
N GLN A 483 29.54 8.43 -19.26
CA GLN A 483 30.90 8.73 -18.85
C GLN A 483 30.94 9.19 -17.38
N VAL A 484 31.91 8.69 -16.61
CA VAL A 484 32.10 9.04 -15.18
C VAL A 484 32.42 10.53 -15.02
N ILE A 485 31.68 11.19 -14.12
CA ILE A 485 31.86 12.61 -13.79
C ILE A 485 32.85 12.74 -12.62
N THR A 486 34.07 13.18 -12.90
CA THR A 486 35.03 13.61 -11.86
C THR A 486 34.46 14.82 -11.08
N PRO A 487 34.54 14.87 -9.73
CA PRO A 487 35.25 13.97 -8.81
C PRO A 487 34.46 12.74 -8.33
N PHE A 488 33.21 12.56 -8.74
CA PHE A 488 32.29 11.49 -8.29
C PHE A 488 32.58 10.12 -8.95
N SER A 489 33.84 9.73 -8.99
CA SER A 489 34.31 8.46 -9.56
C SER A 489 34.41 7.34 -8.52
N LEU A 490 34.36 6.08 -8.95
CA LEU A 490 34.51 4.93 -8.06
C LEU A 490 35.83 4.94 -7.28
N ALA A 491 36.91 5.43 -7.91
CA ALA A 491 38.24 5.52 -7.29
C ALA A 491 38.29 6.55 -6.15
N ASN A 492 37.46 7.60 -6.22
CA ASN A 492 37.32 8.60 -5.17
C ASN A 492 36.22 8.22 -4.16
N SER A 493 35.32 7.27 -4.47
CA SER A 493 34.22 6.90 -3.58
C SER A 493 34.75 6.32 -2.28
N VAL A 494 34.48 7.02 -1.18
CA VAL A 494 34.77 6.54 0.17
C VAL A 494 33.94 5.27 0.40
N PRO A 495 34.52 4.19 0.95
CA PRO A 495 33.78 2.95 1.18
C PRO A 495 32.82 3.12 2.37
N LEU A 496 31.54 2.81 2.16
CA LEU A 496 30.56 2.77 3.24
C LEU A 496 30.43 1.34 3.77
N VAL A 497 30.72 1.14 5.05
CA VAL A 497 30.74 -0.17 5.73
C VAL A 497 29.91 -0.06 7.03
N VAL A 498 28.59 -0.13 6.91
CA VAL A 498 27.65 0.12 8.01
C VAL A 498 26.41 -0.76 7.89
N ASP A 499 25.66 -0.89 8.99
CA ASP A 499 24.21 -1.08 8.93
C ASP A 499 23.52 0.21 9.38
N LYS A 500 22.81 0.90 8.46
CA LYS A 500 22.04 2.12 8.71
C LYS A 500 20.87 2.30 7.74
N THR A 501 19.76 2.87 8.23
CA THR A 501 18.67 3.34 7.35
C THR A 501 18.98 4.68 6.68
N CYS A 502 19.94 5.43 7.20
CA CYS A 502 20.37 6.73 6.71
C CYS A 502 21.89 6.86 6.84
N ALA A 503 22.60 6.81 5.71
CA ALA A 503 24.03 7.05 5.63
C ALA A 503 24.37 7.88 4.39
N ALA A 504 25.27 8.86 4.54
CA ALA A 504 25.73 9.69 3.44
C ALA A 504 26.82 8.96 2.62
N MET A 505 26.77 9.13 1.29
CA MET A 505 27.86 8.76 0.39
C MET A 505 28.76 9.97 0.14
N THR A 506 30.08 9.77 0.15
CA THR A 506 31.08 10.83 -0.03
C THR A 506 32.21 10.41 -0.98
N TRP A 507 32.93 11.39 -1.52
CA TRP A 507 34.04 11.19 -2.45
C TRP A 507 35.25 12.03 -2.04
N ASP A 508 36.44 11.44 -2.05
CA ASP A 508 37.70 12.14 -1.79
C ASP A 508 37.96 13.18 -2.88
N GLY A 509 38.24 14.43 -2.46
CA GLY A 509 38.32 15.59 -3.37
C GLY A 509 36.97 15.99 -4.00
N GLY A 510 35.88 15.31 -3.64
CA GLY A 510 34.52 15.71 -3.96
C GLY A 510 33.97 16.69 -2.93
N GLY A 511 33.29 17.73 -3.41
CA GLY A 511 32.34 18.49 -2.59
C GLY A 511 31.01 17.75 -2.50
N ASP A 512 29.95 18.52 -2.31
CA ASP A 512 28.58 18.07 -2.53
C ASP A 512 28.26 17.90 -4.03
N LEU A 513 27.03 17.49 -4.33
CA LEU A 513 26.51 17.28 -5.69
C LEU A 513 25.94 18.57 -6.33
N ALA A 514 26.08 19.76 -5.73
CA ALA A 514 25.50 21.00 -6.28
C ALA A 514 26.01 21.31 -7.69
N ALA A 515 27.27 20.96 -7.99
CA ALA A 515 27.87 21.09 -9.33
C ALA A 515 27.23 20.17 -10.41
N ILE A 516 26.35 19.24 -10.01
CA ILE A 516 25.58 18.38 -10.92
C ILE A 516 24.07 18.42 -10.70
N ALA A 517 23.56 19.22 -9.75
CA ALA A 517 22.13 19.42 -9.54
C ALA A 517 21.45 19.90 -10.84
N GLY A 518 20.25 19.37 -11.12
CA GLY A 518 19.49 19.63 -12.35
C GLY A 518 20.03 18.95 -13.62
N ARG A 519 21.24 18.38 -13.62
CA ARG A 519 21.75 17.60 -14.76
C ARG A 519 21.10 16.22 -14.80
N LYS A 520 20.96 15.67 -16.01
CA LYS A 520 20.66 14.23 -16.17
C LYS A 520 21.92 13.44 -15.85
N VAL A 521 21.81 12.47 -14.95
CA VAL A 521 22.89 11.55 -14.58
C VAL A 521 22.36 10.15 -14.33
N SER A 522 23.22 9.13 -14.36
CA SER A 522 22.95 7.82 -13.78
C SER A 522 23.85 7.61 -12.57
N PHE A 523 23.29 7.14 -11.45
CA PHE A 523 24.11 6.59 -10.37
C PHE A 523 24.45 5.15 -10.70
N ARG A 524 25.71 4.74 -10.54
CA ARG A 524 26.09 3.33 -10.44
C ARG A 524 26.58 3.03 -9.04
N PHE A 525 25.86 2.13 -8.36
CA PHE A 525 26.25 1.60 -7.06
C PHE A 525 27.00 0.28 -7.24
N HIS A 526 28.03 0.09 -6.42
CA HIS A 526 28.85 -1.12 -6.35
C HIS A 526 28.75 -1.64 -4.92
N LEU A 527 28.17 -2.84 -4.74
CA LEU A 527 27.91 -3.45 -3.43
C LEU A 527 28.64 -4.79 -3.33
N LYS A 528 29.29 -5.04 -2.19
CA LYS A 528 29.87 -6.34 -1.83
C LYS A 528 29.40 -6.75 -0.44
N ASN A 529 29.03 -8.03 -0.28
CA ASN A 529 28.63 -8.67 0.97
C ASN A 529 27.64 -7.84 1.83
N GLY A 530 26.42 -7.65 1.33
CA GLY A 530 25.41 -6.83 2.00
C GLY A 530 24.08 -6.72 1.24
N LYS A 531 23.17 -5.90 1.79
CA LYS A 531 21.83 -5.60 1.30
C LYS A 531 21.62 -4.08 1.17
N PHE A 532 21.13 -3.62 0.02
CA PHE A 532 20.90 -2.21 -0.30
C PHE A 532 19.41 -1.97 -0.56
N TYR A 533 18.76 -1.11 0.24
CA TYR A 533 17.30 -1.00 0.30
C TYR A 533 16.75 0.22 -0.45
N ALA A 534 17.41 1.38 -0.35
CA ALA A 534 16.98 2.63 -0.97
C ALA A 534 18.12 3.66 -1.10
N PHE A 535 17.94 4.66 -1.96
CA PHE A 535 18.80 5.85 -2.08
C PHE A 535 18.00 7.13 -2.32
N TRP A 536 18.55 8.32 -2.03
CA TRP A 536 17.93 9.62 -2.34
C TRP A 536 18.96 10.74 -2.32
N VAL A 537 18.61 11.93 -2.80
CA VAL A 537 19.48 13.11 -2.74
C VAL A 537 18.84 14.22 -1.92
N SER A 538 19.38 14.43 -0.71
CA SER A 538 18.94 15.48 0.23
C SER A 538 19.52 16.85 -0.16
N PRO A 539 18.79 17.98 0.00
CA PRO A 539 19.35 19.34 -0.11
C PRO A 539 20.48 19.63 0.90
N ASP A 540 20.45 19.00 2.06
CA ASP A 540 21.36 19.25 3.19
C ASP A 540 21.85 17.94 3.88
N THR A 541 22.69 18.08 4.90
CA THR A 541 23.37 16.96 5.56
C THR A 541 22.52 16.20 6.60
N SER A 542 21.25 16.56 6.82
CA SER A 542 20.34 15.80 7.72
C SER A 542 19.97 14.42 7.17
N GLY A 543 19.96 14.26 5.85
CA GLY A 543 19.42 13.08 5.18
C GLY A 543 17.89 13.10 5.04
N ALA A 544 17.23 14.24 5.26
CA ALA A 544 15.81 14.41 4.95
C ALA A 544 15.49 13.99 3.51
N SER A 545 14.49 13.12 3.34
CA SER A 545 14.13 12.58 2.03
C SER A 545 13.13 13.46 1.27
N TYR A 546 12.42 14.35 1.97
CA TYR A 546 11.29 15.13 1.43
C TYR A 546 10.20 14.25 0.78
N GLY A 547 10.15 12.97 1.15
CA GLY A 547 9.10 12.02 0.80
C GLY A 547 8.03 11.90 1.88
N TYR A 548 6.94 11.21 1.58
CA TYR A 548 5.81 11.09 2.50
C TYR A 548 6.05 10.07 3.62
N VAL A 549 5.74 10.43 4.87
CA VAL A 549 5.97 9.56 6.06
C VAL A 549 4.75 8.71 6.44
N ALA A 550 3.93 8.31 5.46
CA ALA A 550 2.71 7.51 5.67
C ALA A 550 1.77 8.09 6.75
N ALA A 551 1.58 7.40 7.88
CA ALA A 551 0.74 7.84 8.99
C ALA A 551 1.47 8.76 10.01
N GLY A 552 2.70 9.19 9.69
CA GLY A 552 3.56 9.99 10.54
C GLY A 552 4.55 9.16 11.37
N GLY A 553 5.10 9.80 12.39
CA GLY A 553 6.07 9.21 13.31
C GLY A 553 6.66 10.25 14.26
N PRO A 554 7.21 9.85 15.43
CA PRO A 554 7.86 10.78 16.34
C PRO A 554 8.98 11.58 15.66
N GLY A 555 9.04 12.89 15.94
CA GLY A 555 10.01 13.80 15.35
C GLY A 555 9.58 14.46 14.03
N PHE A 556 8.67 13.85 13.26
CA PHE A 556 8.08 14.50 12.09
C PHE A 556 7.05 15.55 12.49
N THR A 557 6.99 16.66 11.75
CA THR A 557 6.07 17.78 12.01
C THR A 557 4.84 17.77 11.11
N GLY A 558 4.86 16.98 10.04
CA GLY A 558 3.81 16.90 9.02
C GLY A 558 3.87 15.57 8.25
N ALA A 559 3.20 15.52 7.09
CA ALA A 559 3.14 14.32 6.25
C ALA A 559 4.43 14.03 5.44
N ILE A 560 5.51 14.80 5.62
CA ILE A 560 6.75 14.74 4.83
C ILE A 560 7.96 14.62 5.76
N ASP A 561 8.97 13.85 5.35
CA ASP A 561 10.27 13.76 6.04
C ASP A 561 11.10 15.04 5.79
N ASP A 562 10.98 15.99 6.70
CA ASP A 562 11.78 17.21 6.78
C ASP A 562 12.91 17.13 7.84
N LYS A 563 13.35 15.93 8.23
CA LYS A 563 14.28 15.69 9.36
C LYS A 563 15.39 14.66 9.11
N GLY A 564 15.20 13.71 8.19
CA GLY A 564 16.07 12.57 7.91
C GLY A 564 15.80 11.36 8.83
N THR A 565 15.48 11.62 10.09
CA THR A 565 15.31 10.60 11.15
C THR A 565 14.00 10.80 11.91
N SER A 566 13.30 9.69 12.18
CA SER A 566 12.36 9.60 13.31
C SER A 566 13.15 9.58 14.62
N VAL A 567 12.51 10.01 15.71
CA VAL A 567 12.93 9.65 17.08
C VAL A 567 12.08 8.51 17.64
#